data_AF-A0A445MC30-F1
#
_entry.id   AF-A0A445MC30-F1
#
_cell.length_a   1.000
_cell.length_b   1.000
_cell.length_c   1.000
_cell.angle_alpha   90.00
_cell.angle_beta   90.00
_cell.angle_gamma   90.00
#
_symmetry.space_group_name_H-M   'P 1'
#
loop_
_entity.id
_entity.type
_entity.pdbx_description
1 polymer ?
#
loop_
_entity_poly.entity_id
_entity_poly.type
_entity_poly.pdbx_seq_one_letter_code
_entity_poly.pdbx_strand_id
1 'polypeptide(L)'
;MSDLRHQDPEKEMKARWKGLKNSMKVWNTSSAAEEFERGLLHPQLAWELYTLPSEVLMARAAKEMVLVSFPSHALAVAKAEERASELQEELEKTKRERGEELLRHKVSEKELHEVRSHLGDAQRLLKEARVRARKMDDELLQAVKALESARAELPRQSVVQYKESLGFKEVLKRMGWVTYEYGYRVALARFHARHPDAEVEEDPFTIYPEDDLVPMERQQTFDDAVPPEP
;
A
#
# COMPACT_ATOMS: atom_id res chain seq x y z
N MET A 1 -0.18 -69.12 94.83
CA MET A 1 0.73 -68.82 93.71
C MET A 1 0.14 -69.54 92.50
N SER A 2 -0.31 -68.89 91.41
CA SER A 2 0.25 -67.68 90.79
C SER A 2 -0.78 -66.82 90.02
N ASP A 3 -0.54 -65.50 90.09
CA ASP A 3 -0.56 -64.48 89.03
C ASP A 3 -1.82 -64.13 88.22
N LEU A 4 -2.55 -63.12 88.72
CA LEU A 4 -3.32 -62.18 87.91
C LEU A 4 -2.38 -61.09 87.37
N ARG A 5 -2.04 -61.16 86.07
CA ARG A 5 -1.36 -60.06 85.36
C ARG A 5 -2.24 -58.82 85.37
N HIS A 6 -1.69 -57.68 85.78
CA HIS A 6 -2.32 -56.36 85.59
C HIS A 6 -2.55 -56.09 84.10
N GLN A 7 -3.81 -55.94 83.72
CA GLN A 7 -4.24 -55.47 82.41
C GLN A 7 -4.67 -54.01 82.56
N ASP A 8 -3.97 -53.11 81.88
CA ASP A 8 -4.21 -51.67 81.91
C ASP A 8 -5.32 -51.29 80.91
N PRO A 9 -6.49 -50.81 81.37
CA PRO A 9 -7.63 -50.49 80.51
C PRO A 9 -7.36 -49.32 79.54
N GLU A 10 -6.34 -48.50 79.82
CA GLU A 10 -5.95 -47.38 78.95
C GLU A 10 -5.29 -47.86 77.64
N LYS A 11 -4.67 -49.03 77.68
CA LYS A 11 -4.00 -49.67 76.54
C LYS A 11 -5.00 -50.18 75.49
N GLU A 12 -6.20 -50.57 75.91
CA GLU A 12 -7.27 -51.02 75.02
C GLU A 12 -8.01 -49.82 74.37
N MET A 13 -8.15 -48.70 75.10
CA MET A 13 -8.72 -47.49 74.51
C MET A 13 -7.81 -46.88 73.44
N LYS A 14 -6.49 -46.81 73.66
CA LYS A 14 -5.54 -46.26 72.65
C LYS A 14 -5.53 -47.03 71.31
N ALA A 15 -5.82 -48.33 71.31
CA ALA A 15 -5.82 -49.14 70.10
C ALA A 15 -6.99 -48.80 69.14
N ARG A 16 -8.12 -48.31 69.68
CA ARG A 16 -9.32 -48.00 68.87
C ARG A 16 -9.23 -46.68 68.09
N TRP A 17 -8.30 -45.79 68.44
CA TRP A 17 -8.23 -44.43 67.88
C TRP A 17 -7.19 -44.26 66.76
N LYS A 18 -6.44 -45.31 66.44
CA LYS A 18 -5.36 -45.28 65.44
C LYS A 18 -5.84 -45.09 63.98
N GLY A 19 -7.15 -45.16 63.73
CA GLY A 19 -7.76 -45.10 62.40
C GLY A 19 -8.37 -43.75 61.99
N LEU A 20 -8.47 -42.76 62.88
CA LEU A 20 -9.17 -41.51 62.58
C LEU A 20 -8.23 -40.48 61.92
N LYS A 21 -8.09 -40.55 60.59
CA LYS A 21 -7.29 -39.59 59.81
C LYS A 21 -7.96 -38.20 59.77
N ASN A 22 -7.51 -37.32 60.67
CA ASN A 22 -7.11 -35.92 60.44
C ASN A 22 -7.85 -35.09 59.36
N SER A 23 -9.15 -34.86 59.53
CA SER A 23 -9.87 -33.77 58.84
C SER A 23 -10.17 -32.61 59.80
N MET A 24 -9.13 -32.14 60.49
CA MET A 24 -9.25 -31.07 61.49
C MET A 24 -8.90 -29.73 60.84
N LYS A 25 -9.89 -29.10 60.19
CA LYS A 25 -9.82 -27.66 59.84
C LYS A 25 -10.99 -26.84 60.41
N VAL A 26 -11.94 -27.47 61.10
CA VAL A 26 -13.09 -26.79 61.72
C VAL A 26 -12.74 -26.15 63.08
N TRP A 27 -11.60 -26.52 63.69
CA TRP A 27 -11.24 -26.13 65.07
C TRP A 27 -10.15 -25.06 65.18
N ASN A 28 -9.98 -24.19 64.17
CA ASN A 28 -8.87 -23.21 64.16
C ASN A 28 -9.16 -21.87 64.85
N THR A 29 -10.29 -21.72 65.54
CA THR A 29 -10.52 -20.58 66.45
C THR A 29 -10.04 -20.97 67.85
N SER A 30 -8.92 -20.38 68.28
CA SER A 30 -8.16 -20.83 69.46
C SER A 30 -8.95 -20.84 70.78
N SER A 31 -10.03 -20.08 70.90
CA SER A 31 -10.80 -19.97 72.15
C SER A 31 -11.71 -21.17 72.44
N ALA A 32 -12.33 -21.80 71.43
CA ALA A 32 -13.27 -22.91 71.66
C ALA A 32 -12.55 -24.25 71.92
N ALA A 33 -11.34 -24.42 71.38
CA ALA A 33 -10.52 -25.60 71.60
C ALA A 33 -9.88 -25.62 73.00
N GLU A 34 -9.49 -24.45 73.54
CA GLU A 34 -8.92 -24.34 74.89
C GLU A 34 -9.92 -24.62 76.01
N GLU A 35 -11.20 -24.25 75.84
CA GLU A 35 -12.27 -24.53 76.81
C GLU A 35 -12.63 -26.02 76.86
N PHE A 36 -12.60 -26.71 75.72
CA PHE A 36 -12.88 -28.16 75.63
C PHE A 36 -11.75 -29.01 76.25
N GLU A 37 -10.48 -28.68 75.95
CA GLU A 37 -9.31 -29.35 76.52
C GLU A 37 -9.22 -29.21 78.05
N ARG A 38 -9.84 -28.18 78.64
CA ARG A 38 -9.92 -28.00 80.10
C ARG A 38 -11.05 -28.78 80.78
N GLY A 39 -11.82 -29.59 80.04
CA GLY A 39 -12.89 -30.41 80.63
C GLY A 39 -14.07 -29.58 81.19
N LEU A 40 -14.15 -28.29 80.87
CA LEU A 40 -15.36 -27.49 81.12
C LEU A 40 -16.41 -27.85 80.05
N LEU A 41 -17.00 -29.03 80.20
CA LEU A 41 -18.40 -29.16 79.77
C LEU A 41 -19.17 -28.10 80.53
N HIS A 42 -19.72 -27.13 79.78
CA HIS A 42 -20.52 -26.04 80.31
C HIS A 42 -21.47 -26.62 81.38
N PRO A 43 -21.31 -26.33 82.68
CA PRO A 43 -22.03 -27.04 83.76
C PRO A 43 -23.55 -26.99 83.60
N GLN A 44 -24.07 -25.92 82.98
CA GLN A 44 -25.46 -25.83 82.53
C GLN A 44 -25.86 -26.93 81.54
N LEU A 45 -25.04 -27.23 80.51
CA LEU A 45 -25.38 -28.21 79.48
C LEU A 45 -25.42 -29.64 80.05
N ALA A 46 -24.48 -29.96 80.93
CA ALA A 46 -24.44 -31.26 81.61
C ALA A 46 -25.65 -31.47 82.53
N TRP A 47 -26.10 -30.42 83.24
CA TRP A 47 -27.30 -30.46 84.06
C TRP A 47 -28.58 -30.58 83.21
N GLU A 48 -28.69 -29.83 82.13
CA GLU A 48 -29.84 -29.86 81.21
C GLU A 48 -30.02 -31.22 80.53
N LEU A 49 -28.93 -31.89 80.15
CA LEU A 49 -28.96 -33.25 79.56
C LEU A 49 -29.49 -34.32 80.52
N TYR A 50 -29.32 -34.12 81.83
CA TYR A 50 -29.77 -35.07 82.86
C TYR A 50 -31.15 -34.73 83.45
N THR A 51 -31.66 -33.50 83.25
CA THR A 51 -32.90 -33.03 83.91
C THR A 51 -34.05 -32.72 82.94
N LEU A 52 -33.79 -32.46 81.65
CA LEU A 52 -34.82 -32.13 80.66
C LEU A 52 -35.20 -33.33 79.76
N PRO A 53 -36.49 -33.50 79.41
CA PRO A 53 -36.91 -34.50 78.43
C PRO A 53 -36.32 -34.26 77.03
N SER A 54 -36.14 -35.33 76.25
CA SER A 54 -35.49 -35.31 74.92
C SER A 54 -36.13 -34.34 73.92
N GLU A 55 -37.45 -34.14 73.99
CA GLU A 55 -38.18 -33.21 73.11
C GLU A 55 -37.73 -31.75 73.30
N VAL A 56 -37.44 -31.35 74.55
CA VAL A 56 -36.99 -30.00 74.90
C VAL A 56 -35.55 -29.77 74.43
N LEU A 57 -34.71 -30.80 74.54
CA LEU A 57 -33.33 -30.76 74.04
C LEU A 57 -33.29 -30.65 72.52
N MET A 58 -34.13 -31.38 71.80
CA MET A 58 -34.23 -31.28 70.34
C MET A 58 -34.79 -29.94 69.89
N ALA A 59 -35.80 -29.41 70.59
CA ALA A 59 -36.33 -28.07 70.31
C ALA A 59 -35.28 -26.97 70.54
N ARG A 60 -34.45 -27.09 71.58
CA ARG A 60 -33.34 -26.16 71.85
C ARG A 60 -32.23 -26.31 70.83
N ALA A 61 -31.82 -27.52 70.47
CA ALA A 61 -30.83 -27.75 69.43
C ALA A 61 -31.29 -27.21 68.06
N ALA A 62 -32.57 -27.42 67.70
CA ALA A 62 -33.17 -26.84 66.50
C ALA A 62 -33.16 -25.30 66.56
N LYS A 63 -33.47 -24.71 67.72
CA LYS A 63 -33.44 -23.26 67.93
C LYS A 63 -32.02 -22.69 67.82
N GLU A 64 -31.01 -23.36 68.38
CA GLU A 64 -29.61 -22.95 68.28
C GLU A 64 -29.06 -23.12 66.85
N MET A 65 -29.40 -24.21 66.15
CA MET A 65 -29.04 -24.39 64.74
C MET A 65 -29.65 -23.30 63.86
N VAL A 66 -30.90 -22.91 64.13
CA VAL A 66 -31.56 -21.77 63.51
C VAL A 66 -30.84 -20.46 63.85
N LEU A 67 -30.53 -20.21 65.12
CA LEU A 67 -29.81 -19.00 65.57
C LEU A 67 -28.41 -18.85 64.97
N VAL A 68 -27.69 -19.94 64.71
CA VAL A 68 -26.36 -19.92 64.09
C VAL A 68 -26.43 -19.84 62.56
N SER A 69 -27.45 -20.46 61.96
CA SER A 69 -27.66 -20.48 60.50
C SER A 69 -28.11 -19.12 59.97
N PHE A 70 -29.02 -18.43 60.65
CA PHE A 70 -29.61 -17.16 60.18
C PHE A 70 -28.57 -16.03 59.95
N PRO A 71 -27.67 -15.70 60.88
CA PRO A 71 -26.64 -14.66 60.67
C PRO A 71 -25.64 -15.03 59.56
N SER A 72 -25.29 -16.32 59.45
CA SER A 72 -24.36 -16.82 58.44
C SER A 72 -24.94 -16.72 57.03
N HIS A 73 -26.23 -17.06 56.86
CA HIS A 73 -26.94 -16.88 55.58
C HIS A 73 -27.15 -15.40 55.27
N ALA A 74 -27.50 -14.56 56.25
CA ALA A 74 -27.67 -13.13 56.04
C ALA A 74 -26.37 -12.45 55.55
N LEU A 75 -25.22 -12.81 56.12
CA LEU A 75 -23.91 -12.31 55.67
C LEU A 75 -23.55 -12.82 54.26
N ALA A 76 -23.86 -14.07 53.95
CA ALA A 76 -23.64 -14.63 52.61
C ALA A 76 -24.52 -13.95 51.55
N VAL A 77 -25.77 -13.63 51.89
CA VAL A 77 -26.70 -12.88 51.04
C VAL A 77 -26.20 -11.45 50.83
N ALA A 78 -25.80 -10.74 51.88
CA ALA A 78 -25.28 -9.36 51.75
C ALA A 78 -24.03 -9.29 50.84
N LYS A 79 -23.10 -10.24 50.98
CA LYS A 79 -21.92 -10.33 50.08
C LYS A 79 -22.28 -10.68 48.64
N ALA A 80 -23.34 -11.47 48.44
CA ALA A 80 -23.83 -11.78 47.10
C ALA A 80 -24.52 -10.58 46.46
N GLU A 81 -25.27 -9.79 47.23
CA GLU A 81 -25.93 -8.55 46.80
C GLU A 81 -24.91 -7.45 46.45
N GLU A 82 -23.84 -7.30 47.23
CA GLU A 82 -22.72 -6.40 46.94
C GLU A 82 -22.09 -6.74 45.59
N ARG A 83 -21.72 -8.02 45.38
CA ARG A 83 -21.17 -8.49 44.10
C ARG A 83 -22.15 -8.34 42.93
N ALA A 84 -23.44 -8.56 43.18
CA ALA A 84 -24.47 -8.36 42.16
C ALA A 84 -24.57 -6.88 41.75
N SER A 85 -24.40 -5.96 42.70
CA SER A 85 -24.41 -4.51 42.46
C SER A 85 -23.17 -4.06 41.68
N GLU A 86 -21.97 -4.55 42.05
CA GLU A 86 -20.73 -4.29 41.31
C GLU A 86 -20.82 -4.79 39.86
N LEU A 87 -21.28 -6.03 39.66
CA LEU A 87 -21.46 -6.59 38.33
C LEU A 87 -22.50 -5.81 37.51
N GLN A 88 -23.56 -5.33 38.15
CA GLN A 88 -24.57 -4.50 37.47
C GLN A 88 -23.98 -3.16 37.03
N GLU A 89 -23.14 -2.51 37.86
CA GLU A 89 -22.45 -1.27 37.49
C GLU A 89 -21.48 -1.48 36.32
N GLU A 90 -20.69 -2.56 36.34
CA GLU A 90 -19.81 -2.92 35.22
C GLU A 90 -20.58 -3.19 33.93
N LEU A 91 -21.75 -3.83 34.03
CA LEU A 91 -22.62 -4.08 32.89
C LEU A 91 -23.14 -2.76 32.29
N GLU A 92 -23.59 -1.83 33.13
CA GLU A 92 -24.05 -0.52 32.65
C GLU A 92 -22.90 0.32 32.07
N LYS A 93 -21.68 0.22 32.63
CA LYS A 93 -20.48 0.84 32.06
C LYS A 93 -20.15 0.29 30.68
N THR A 94 -20.09 -1.04 30.52
CA THR A 94 -19.79 -1.68 29.23
C THR A 94 -20.87 -1.42 28.18
N LYS A 95 -22.15 -1.33 28.58
CA LYS A 95 -23.25 -0.90 27.70
C LYS A 95 -23.03 0.52 27.18
N ARG A 96 -22.62 1.46 28.06
CA ARG A 96 -22.31 2.84 27.67
C ARG A 96 -21.15 2.90 26.69
N GLU A 97 -20.04 2.24 27.01
CA GLU A 97 -18.84 2.19 26.17
C GLU A 97 -19.14 1.61 24.78
N ARG A 98 -19.91 0.51 24.72
CA ARG A 98 -20.36 -0.09 23.45
C ARG A 98 -21.21 0.86 22.62
N GLY A 99 -22.06 1.67 23.25
CA GLY A 99 -22.85 2.69 22.57
C GLY A 99 -21.99 3.77 21.93
N GLU A 100 -20.97 4.25 22.64
CA GLU A 100 -20.00 5.21 22.10
C GLU A 100 -19.17 4.62 20.95
N GLU A 101 -18.73 3.37 21.07
CA GLU A 101 -18.03 2.65 19.99
C GLU A 101 -18.88 2.51 18.74
N LEU A 102 -20.17 2.19 18.89
CA LEU A 102 -21.09 2.14 17.76
C LEU A 102 -21.23 3.48 17.06
N LEU A 103 -21.26 4.58 17.81
CA LEU A 103 -21.27 5.93 17.23
C LEU A 103 -19.96 6.21 16.48
N ARG A 104 -18.81 5.88 17.08
CA ARG A 104 -17.49 6.01 16.41
C ARG A 104 -17.42 5.19 15.12
N HIS A 105 -17.86 3.94 15.16
CA HIS A 105 -17.93 3.06 13.99
C HIS A 105 -18.84 3.63 12.91
N LYS A 106 -19.99 4.20 13.28
CA LYS A 106 -20.92 4.81 12.31
C LYS A 106 -20.32 6.05 11.64
N VAL A 107 -19.49 6.82 12.35
CA VAL A 107 -18.76 7.97 11.77
C VAL A 107 -17.69 7.46 10.81
N SER A 108 -16.84 6.53 11.22
CA SER A 108 -15.78 5.99 10.36
C SER A 108 -16.33 5.26 9.13
N GLU A 109 -17.49 4.60 9.23
CA GLU A 109 -18.15 3.97 8.09
C GLU A 109 -18.58 4.99 7.02
N LYS A 110 -19.06 6.17 7.44
CA LYS A 110 -19.39 7.27 6.51
C LYS A 110 -18.15 7.81 5.82
N GLU A 111 -17.07 8.04 6.58
CA GLU A 111 -15.79 8.48 6.02
C GLU A 111 -15.23 7.46 5.01
N LEU A 112 -15.29 6.17 5.33
CA LEU A 112 -14.89 5.10 4.41
C LEU A 112 -15.76 5.08 3.14
N HIS A 113 -17.05 5.37 3.25
CA HIS A 113 -17.91 5.49 2.08
C HIS A 113 -17.52 6.67 1.19
N GLU A 114 -17.25 7.83 1.79
CA GLU A 114 -16.79 9.03 1.08
C GLU A 114 -15.44 8.80 0.38
N VAL A 115 -14.45 8.23 1.08
CA VAL A 115 -13.15 7.88 0.49
C VAL A 115 -13.30 6.88 -0.66
N ARG A 116 -14.18 5.87 -0.52
CA ARG A 116 -14.48 4.93 -1.61
C ARG A 116 -15.10 5.62 -2.82
N SER A 117 -15.96 6.61 -2.60
CA SER A 117 -16.55 7.41 -3.69
C SER A 117 -15.48 8.22 -4.44
N HIS A 118 -14.58 8.89 -3.71
CA HIS A 118 -13.47 9.65 -4.29
C HIS A 118 -12.50 8.75 -5.06
N LEU A 119 -12.24 7.54 -4.56
CA LEU A 119 -11.43 6.55 -5.29
C LEU A 119 -12.08 6.17 -6.62
N GLY A 120 -13.41 5.99 -6.64
CA GLY A 120 -14.18 5.76 -7.86
C GLY A 120 -14.06 6.92 -8.87
N ASP A 121 -14.18 8.16 -8.38
CA ASP A 121 -14.01 9.36 -9.21
C ASP A 121 -12.59 9.48 -9.78
N ALA A 122 -11.57 9.27 -8.94
CA ALA A 122 -10.17 9.29 -9.37
C ALA A 122 -9.89 8.22 -10.44
N GLN A 123 -10.45 7.02 -10.27
CA GLN A 123 -10.32 5.94 -11.25
C GLN A 123 -11.00 6.31 -12.59
N ARG A 124 -12.16 6.98 -12.56
CA ARG A 124 -12.83 7.48 -13.77
C ARG A 124 -11.97 8.52 -14.49
N LEU A 125 -11.47 9.52 -13.77
CA LEU A 125 -10.59 10.57 -14.32
C LEU A 125 -9.33 9.99 -14.95
N LEU A 126 -8.74 8.96 -14.33
CA LEU A 126 -7.55 8.29 -14.86
C LEU A 126 -7.85 7.55 -16.17
N LYS A 127 -9.02 6.92 -16.30
CA LYS A 127 -9.45 6.32 -17.57
C LYS A 127 -9.65 7.38 -18.66
N GLU A 128 -10.28 8.50 -18.34
CA GLU A 128 -10.44 9.62 -19.28
C GLU A 128 -9.10 10.22 -19.71
N ALA A 129 -8.19 10.45 -18.77
CA ALA A 129 -6.85 10.96 -19.04
C ALA A 129 -6.07 10.01 -19.97
N ARG A 130 -6.18 8.69 -19.78
CA ARG A 130 -5.57 7.69 -20.68
C ARG A 130 -6.13 7.76 -22.10
N VAL A 131 -7.44 7.95 -22.24
CA VAL A 131 -8.07 8.10 -23.57
C VAL A 131 -7.59 9.39 -24.23
N ARG A 132 -7.55 10.50 -23.48
CA ARG A 132 -7.02 11.78 -23.99
C ARG A 132 -5.55 11.68 -24.41
N ALA A 133 -4.71 11.01 -23.63
CA ALA A 133 -3.30 10.79 -23.97
C ALA A 133 -3.14 10.03 -25.29
N ARG A 134 -3.85 8.90 -25.45
CA ARG A 134 -3.83 8.14 -26.71
C ARG A 134 -4.26 8.97 -27.91
N LYS A 135 -5.28 9.81 -27.74
CA LYS A 135 -5.72 10.72 -28.81
C LYS A 135 -4.62 11.71 -29.22
N MET A 136 -3.93 12.31 -28.26
CA MET A 136 -2.81 13.22 -28.55
C MET A 136 -1.65 12.48 -29.21
N ASP A 137 -1.37 11.23 -28.81
CA ASP A 137 -0.34 10.41 -29.45
C ASP A 137 -0.69 10.13 -30.93
N ASP A 138 -1.96 9.85 -31.23
CA ASP A 138 -2.44 9.66 -32.60
C ASP A 138 -2.34 10.95 -33.44
N GLU A 139 -2.71 12.10 -32.86
CA GLU A 139 -2.56 13.43 -33.49
C GLU A 139 -1.09 13.76 -33.75
N LEU A 140 -0.20 13.45 -32.80
CA LEU A 140 1.25 13.63 -32.95
C LEU A 140 1.79 12.72 -34.06
N LEU A 141 1.37 11.46 -34.11
CA LEU A 141 1.77 10.54 -35.17
C LEU A 141 1.33 11.03 -36.56
N GLN A 142 0.12 11.61 -36.66
CA GLN A 142 -0.35 12.23 -37.89
C GLN A 142 0.50 13.45 -38.29
N ALA A 143 0.83 14.32 -37.33
CA ALA A 143 1.67 15.49 -37.57
C ALA A 143 3.09 15.11 -38.02
N VAL A 144 3.69 14.08 -37.40
CA VAL A 144 5.00 13.56 -37.78
C VAL A 144 4.99 13.02 -39.22
N LYS A 145 3.96 12.25 -39.60
CA LYS A 145 3.82 11.77 -40.99
C LYS A 145 3.69 12.92 -41.99
N ALA A 146 2.92 13.95 -41.64
CA ALA A 146 2.78 15.14 -42.49
C ALA A 146 4.13 15.87 -42.65
N LEU A 147 4.87 16.05 -41.56
CA LEU A 147 6.20 16.66 -41.57
C LEU A 147 7.19 15.85 -42.42
N GLU A 148 7.22 14.53 -42.25
CA GLU A 148 8.07 13.63 -43.06
C GLU A 148 7.73 13.74 -44.55
N SER A 149 6.43 13.79 -44.89
CA SER A 149 5.99 13.98 -46.28
C SER A 149 6.44 15.34 -46.83
N ALA A 150 6.27 16.43 -46.07
CA ALA A 150 6.71 17.76 -46.48
C ALA A 150 8.23 17.82 -46.67
N ARG A 151 9.00 17.19 -45.78
CA ARG A 151 10.46 17.09 -45.87
C ARG A 151 10.91 16.33 -47.13
N ALA A 152 10.12 15.38 -47.62
CA ALA A 152 10.41 14.66 -48.86
C ALA A 152 10.02 15.45 -50.11
N GLU A 153 8.93 16.23 -50.05
CA GLU A 153 8.41 17.00 -51.19
C GLU A 153 9.13 18.32 -51.41
N LEU A 154 9.48 19.07 -50.36
CA LEU A 154 10.12 20.38 -50.48
C LEU A 154 11.43 20.34 -51.31
N PRO A 155 12.36 19.38 -51.10
CA PRO A 155 13.55 19.29 -51.93
C PRO A 155 13.25 18.89 -53.39
N ARG A 156 12.19 18.10 -53.61
CA ARG A 156 11.78 17.73 -54.98
C ARG A 156 11.28 18.96 -55.73
N GLN A 157 10.45 19.76 -55.08
CA GLN A 157 9.93 21.01 -55.63
C GLN A 157 11.06 22.02 -55.88
N SER A 158 11.98 22.21 -54.93
CA SER A 158 13.09 23.15 -55.09
C SER A 158 14.03 22.74 -56.22
N VAL A 159 14.31 21.43 -56.39
CA VAL A 159 15.12 20.94 -57.51
C VAL A 159 14.43 21.18 -58.85
N VAL A 160 13.11 20.99 -58.93
CA VAL A 160 12.35 21.27 -60.16
C VAL A 160 12.42 22.77 -60.48
N GLN A 161 12.14 23.64 -59.52
CA GLN A 161 12.23 25.09 -59.70
C GLN A 161 13.64 25.54 -60.09
N TYR A 162 14.67 24.98 -59.46
CA TYR A 162 16.06 25.27 -59.80
C TYR A 162 16.40 24.89 -61.25
N LYS A 163 15.95 23.73 -61.72
CA LYS A 163 16.14 23.29 -63.11
C LYS A 163 15.42 24.19 -64.12
N GLU A 164 14.30 24.79 -63.72
CA GLU A 164 13.54 25.71 -64.57
C GLU A 164 14.12 27.13 -64.60
N SER A 165 14.94 27.49 -63.60
CA SER A 165 15.57 28.80 -63.47
C SER A 165 16.44 29.18 -64.68
N LEU A 166 16.51 30.48 -64.95
CA LEU A 166 17.31 31.02 -66.06
C LEU A 166 18.80 30.73 -65.87
N GLY A 167 19.30 30.90 -64.64
CA GLY A 167 20.71 30.66 -64.32
C GLY A 167 21.15 29.22 -64.60
N PHE A 168 20.32 28.23 -64.26
CA PHE A 168 20.61 26.83 -64.57
C PHE A 168 20.67 26.56 -66.07
N LYS A 169 19.71 27.09 -66.84
CA LYS A 169 19.69 26.99 -68.30
C LYS A 169 20.91 27.65 -68.94
N GLU A 170 21.36 28.77 -68.40
CA GLU A 170 22.53 29.48 -68.91
C GLU A 170 23.83 28.73 -68.61
N VAL A 171 23.96 28.15 -67.41
CA VAL A 171 25.07 27.24 -67.06
C VAL A 171 25.08 26.03 -68.00
N LEU A 172 23.93 25.43 -68.31
CA LEU A 172 23.83 24.34 -69.29
C LEU A 172 24.34 24.74 -70.68
N LYS A 173 23.98 25.93 -71.18
CA LYS A 173 24.51 26.44 -72.46
C LYS A 173 26.03 26.58 -72.42
N ARG A 174 26.56 27.20 -71.36
CA ARG A 174 28.03 27.35 -71.18
C ARG A 174 28.75 26.01 -71.12
N MET A 175 28.22 25.04 -70.38
CA MET A 175 28.79 23.68 -70.33
C MET A 175 28.75 22.98 -71.70
N GLY A 176 27.68 23.16 -72.47
CA GLY A 176 27.59 22.67 -73.85
C GLY A 176 28.67 23.24 -74.75
N TRP A 177 28.95 24.55 -74.63
CA TRP A 177 30.03 25.20 -75.38
C TRP A 177 31.41 24.67 -75.03
N VAL A 178 31.74 24.57 -73.73
CA VAL A 178 33.05 24.07 -73.28
C VAL A 178 33.28 22.62 -73.72
N THR A 179 32.24 21.77 -73.64
CA THR A 179 32.35 20.37 -74.08
C THR A 179 32.48 20.25 -75.60
N TYR A 180 31.77 21.08 -76.35
CA TYR A 180 31.91 21.16 -77.80
C TYR A 180 33.31 21.63 -78.22
N GLU A 181 33.81 22.71 -77.61
CA GLU A 181 35.16 23.24 -77.83
C GLU A 181 36.22 22.18 -77.54
N TYR A 182 36.14 21.50 -76.39
CA TYR A 182 37.06 20.42 -76.05
C TYR A 182 37.02 19.29 -77.08
N GLY A 183 35.83 18.85 -77.48
CA GLY A 183 35.65 17.82 -78.50
C GLY A 183 36.22 18.24 -79.86
N TYR A 184 36.02 19.51 -80.24
CA TYR A 184 36.55 20.10 -81.47
C TYR A 184 38.07 20.11 -81.47
N ARG A 185 38.72 20.62 -80.41
CA ARG A 185 40.19 20.64 -80.27
C ARG A 185 40.79 19.24 -80.37
N VAL A 186 40.16 18.24 -79.75
CA VAL A 186 40.61 16.83 -79.83
C VAL A 186 40.43 16.28 -81.25
N ALA A 187 39.33 16.57 -81.92
CA ALA A 187 39.08 16.13 -83.30
C ALA A 187 40.08 16.78 -84.28
N LEU A 188 40.33 18.08 -84.12
CA LEU A 188 41.29 18.85 -84.92
C LEU A 188 42.71 18.31 -84.77
N ALA A 189 43.16 18.06 -83.54
CA ALA A 189 44.47 17.45 -83.29
C ALA A 189 44.62 16.07 -83.96
N ARG A 190 43.56 15.24 -83.92
CA ARG A 190 43.53 13.93 -84.60
C ARG A 190 43.54 14.05 -86.11
N PHE A 191 42.89 15.07 -86.66
CA PHE A 191 42.87 15.34 -88.09
C PHE A 191 44.27 15.73 -88.60
N HIS A 192 44.92 16.70 -87.95
CA HIS A 192 46.28 17.10 -88.31
C HIS A 192 47.31 15.97 -88.17
N ALA A 193 47.15 15.10 -87.18
CA ALA A 193 48.01 13.92 -87.04
C ALA A 193 47.89 12.93 -88.22
N ARG A 194 46.77 12.93 -88.95
CA ARG A 194 46.55 12.05 -90.13
C ARG A 194 46.82 12.76 -91.46
N HIS A 195 46.62 14.07 -91.50
CA HIS A 195 46.73 14.89 -92.71
C HIS A 195 47.54 16.16 -92.40
N PRO A 196 48.88 16.06 -92.35
CA PRO A 196 49.75 17.16 -91.88
C PRO A 196 49.71 18.39 -92.79
N ASP A 197 49.51 18.20 -94.09
CA ASP A 197 49.57 19.26 -95.11
C ASP A 197 48.19 19.84 -95.46
N ALA A 198 47.12 19.42 -94.77
CA ALA A 198 45.77 19.90 -95.01
C ALA A 198 45.48 21.16 -94.19
N GLU A 199 45.17 22.26 -94.87
CA GLU A 199 44.72 23.50 -94.24
C GLU A 199 43.27 23.37 -93.78
N VAL A 200 43.02 23.74 -92.52
CA VAL A 200 41.67 23.85 -91.94
C VAL A 200 41.38 25.35 -91.76
N GLU A 201 40.17 25.78 -92.11
CA GLU A 201 39.67 27.14 -91.91
C GLU A 201 39.77 27.54 -90.43
N GLU A 202 40.00 28.83 -90.14
CA GLU A 202 40.34 29.35 -88.80
C GLU A 202 39.53 28.71 -87.67
N ASP A 203 40.22 28.25 -86.62
CA ASP A 203 39.57 27.64 -85.46
C ASP A 203 38.63 28.66 -84.80
N PRO A 204 37.31 28.42 -84.78
CA PRO A 204 36.31 29.34 -84.21
C PRO A 204 36.50 29.61 -82.71
N PHE A 205 37.35 28.85 -82.02
CA PHE A 205 37.66 28.97 -80.60
C PHE A 205 39.05 29.55 -80.32
N THR A 206 39.74 30.07 -81.34
CA THR A 206 40.99 30.79 -81.18
C THR A 206 40.70 32.14 -80.52
N ILE A 207 41.20 32.35 -79.30
CA ILE A 207 41.06 33.63 -78.61
C ILE A 207 42.12 34.58 -79.16
N TYR A 208 41.69 35.67 -79.80
CA TYR A 208 42.57 36.70 -80.32
C TYR A 208 42.86 37.77 -79.25
N PRO A 209 44.04 38.39 -79.24
CA PRO A 209 44.38 39.44 -78.27
C PRO A 209 43.45 40.67 -78.35
N GLU A 210 42.73 40.86 -79.46
CA GLU A 210 41.68 41.86 -79.63
C GLU A 210 40.41 41.55 -78.80
N ASP A 211 40.13 40.28 -78.50
CA ASP A 211 38.97 39.84 -77.71
C ASP A 211 39.14 40.15 -76.20
N ASP A 212 40.38 40.28 -75.72
CA ASP A 212 40.71 40.68 -74.35
C ASP A 212 40.29 42.13 -74.02
N LEU A 213 39.98 42.94 -75.05
CA LEU A 213 39.47 44.31 -74.90
C LEU A 213 37.95 44.35 -74.68
N VAL A 214 37.25 43.24 -74.83
CA VAL A 214 35.81 43.13 -74.57
C VAL A 214 35.60 42.91 -73.06
N PRO A 215 34.88 43.81 -72.34
CA PRO A 215 34.72 43.70 -70.91
C PRO A 215 33.86 42.48 -70.56
N MET A 216 34.51 41.40 -70.14
CA MET A 216 33.84 40.20 -69.63
C MET A 216 33.46 40.41 -68.15
N GLU A 217 32.17 40.35 -67.85
CA GLU A 217 31.64 40.52 -66.50
C GLU A 217 32.11 39.37 -65.59
N ARG A 218 33.14 39.63 -64.76
CA ARG A 218 33.83 38.60 -63.97
C ARG A 218 33.04 38.10 -62.76
N GLN A 219 31.99 38.81 -62.38
CA GLN A 219 31.17 38.51 -61.21
C GLN A 219 29.70 38.77 -61.53
N GLN A 220 28.94 37.69 -61.66
CA GLN A 220 27.49 37.76 -61.62
C GLN A 220 27.10 37.49 -60.16
N THR A 221 26.58 38.51 -59.48
CA THR A 221 26.10 38.37 -58.10
C THR A 221 24.91 37.41 -58.12
N PHE A 222 25.07 36.25 -57.49
CA PHE A 222 23.94 35.40 -57.18
C PHE A 222 23.06 36.15 -56.19
N ASP A 223 21.79 36.34 -56.54
CA ASP A 223 20.82 36.95 -55.64
C ASP A 223 20.41 35.89 -54.61
N ASP A 224 21.12 35.88 -53.47
CA ASP A 224 20.84 35.03 -52.32
C ASP A 224 19.66 35.58 -51.46
N ALA A 225 18.89 36.52 -51.99
CA ALA A 225 17.70 37.03 -51.32
C ALA A 225 16.71 35.89 -51.07
N VAL A 226 16.32 35.74 -49.79
CA VAL A 226 15.27 34.82 -49.36
C VAL A 226 13.98 35.19 -50.11
N PRO A 227 13.30 34.24 -50.79
CA PRO A 227 12.04 34.53 -51.46
C PRO A 227 11.02 35.05 -50.43
N PRO A 228 10.16 36.02 -50.77
CA PRO A 228 9.13 36.50 -49.86
C PRO A 228 8.20 35.35 -49.46
N GLU A 229 7.91 35.24 -48.15
CA GLU A 229 7.00 34.23 -47.61
C GLU A 229 5.56 34.42 -48.14
N PRO A 230 4.83 33.32 -48.39
CA PRO A 230 3.41 33.35 -48.80
C PRO A 230 2.44 33.73 -47.68
#